data_AF-A0A849DW28-F1
#
_entry.id   AF-A0A849DW28-F1
#
_cell.length_a   1.000
_cell.length_b   1.000
_cell.length_c   1.000
_cell.angle_alpha   90.00
_cell.angle_beta   90.00
_cell.angle_gamma   90.00
#
_symmetry.space_group_name_H-M   'P 1'
#
loop_
_entity.id
_entity.type
_entity.pdbx_description
1 polymer ?
#
loop_
_entity_poly.entity_id
_entity_poly.type
_entity_poly.pdbx_seq_one_letter_code
_entity_poly.pdbx_strand_id
1 'polypeptide(L)' 'HQAQLDEQMKREPYAPPTLRLEGYTSIFEWEWRFATLEGYECHPSIKGEVAV' A
#
# COMPACT_ATOMS: atom_id res chain seq x y z
N HIS A 1 11.69 13.83 -8.00
CA HIS A 1 11.56 12.40 -7.64
C HIS A 1 12.85 11.60 -7.65
N GLN A 2 13.94 12.01 -8.33
CA GLN A 2 15.14 11.17 -8.49
C GLN A 2 15.80 10.77 -7.16
N ALA A 3 16.03 11.75 -6.26
CA ALA A 3 16.60 11.47 -4.93
C ALA A 3 15.71 10.56 -4.06
N GLN A 4 14.38 10.67 -4.16
CA GLN A 4 13.44 9.79 -3.44
C GLN A 4 13.53 8.34 -3.93
N LEU A 5 13.67 8.15 -5.25
CA LEU A 5 13.79 6.82 -5.86
C LEU A 5 15.12 6.17 -5.48
N ASP A 6 16.22 6.91 -5.53
CA ASP A 6 17.55 6.39 -5.15
C ASP A 6 17.59 5.89 -3.70
N GLU A 7 16.86 6.55 -2.79
CA GLU A 7 16.72 6.11 -1.41
C GLU A 7 15.85 4.85 -1.28
N GLN A 8 14.74 4.77 -2.03
CA GLN A 8 13.87 3.60 -2.02
C GLN A 8 14.58 2.35 -2.57
N MET A 9 15.39 2.50 -3.61
CA MET A 9 16.11 1.40 -4.26
C MET A 9 17.18 0.75 -3.37
N LYS A 10 17.61 1.41 -2.28
CA LYS A 10 18.58 0.86 -1.32
C LYS A 10 17.93 -0.03 -0.26
N ARG A 11 16.61 -0.05 -0.17
CA ARG A 11 15.87 -0.74 0.90
C ARG A 11 15.63 -2.19 0.52
N GLU A 12 15.86 -3.10 1.47
CA GLU A 12 15.52 -4.50 1.29
C GLU A 12 13.98 -4.67 1.23
N PRO A 13 13.45 -5.45 0.27
CA PRO A 13 12.02 -5.72 0.19
C PRO A 13 11.53 -6.55 1.37
N TYR A 14 10.40 -6.15 1.97
CA TYR A 14 9.64 -6.99 2.89
C TYR A 14 8.76 -7.98 2.14
N ALA A 15 8.24 -8.97 2.87
CA ALA A 15 7.24 -9.88 2.32
C ALA A 15 5.98 -9.10 1.89
N PRO A 16 5.33 -9.50 0.78
CA PRO A 16 4.11 -8.83 0.34
C PRO A 16 2.97 -9.09 1.35
N PRO A 17 2.10 -8.08 1.58
CA PRO A 17 0.91 -8.26 2.42
C PRO A 17 -0.12 -9.13 1.71
N THR A 18 -1.15 -9.53 2.45
CA THR A 18 -2.36 -10.17 1.90
C THR A 18 -3.56 -9.25 2.06
N LEU A 19 -4.35 -9.07 1.00
CA LEU A 19 -5.61 -8.35 1.04
C LEU A 19 -6.77 -9.35 1.20
N ARG A 20 -7.47 -9.28 2.32
CA ARG A 20 -8.68 -10.05 2.61
C ARG A 20 -9.92 -9.20 2.36
N LEU A 21 -10.88 -9.72 1.60
CA LEU A 21 -12.12 -9.06 1.23
C LEU A 21 -13.32 -9.92 1.66
N GLU A 22 -14.16 -9.41 2.56
CA GLU A 22 -15.27 -10.18 3.14
C GLU A 22 -16.48 -9.26 3.45
N GLY A 23 -17.70 -9.80 3.49
CA GLY A 23 -18.87 -9.08 4.01
C GLY A 23 -19.72 -8.30 2.99
N TYR A 24 -19.54 -8.50 1.69
CA TYR A 24 -20.37 -7.90 0.63
C TYR A 24 -20.74 -8.95 -0.43
N THR A 25 -21.86 -8.72 -1.13
CA THR A 25 -22.37 -9.65 -2.16
C THR A 25 -22.45 -9.01 -3.54
N SER A 26 -22.51 -7.68 -3.58
CA SER A 26 -22.47 -6.89 -4.80
C SER A 26 -21.28 -5.92 -4.76
N ILE A 27 -20.67 -5.69 -5.92
CA ILE A 27 -19.58 -4.70 -6.05
C ILE A 27 -20.03 -3.28 -5.68
N PHE A 28 -21.32 -2.97 -5.83
CA PHE A 28 -21.89 -1.66 -5.50
C PHE A 28 -22.08 -1.43 -3.99
N GLU A 29 -22.02 -2.50 -3.20
CA GLU A 29 -22.11 -2.45 -1.73
C GLU A 29 -20.73 -2.34 -1.08
N TRP A 30 -19.65 -2.40 -1.88
CA TRP A 30 -18.31 -2.43 -1.34
C TRP A 30 -17.94 -1.12 -0.63
N GLU A 31 -17.31 -1.26 0.53
CA GLU A 31 -16.85 -0.19 1.39
C GLU A 31 -15.47 -0.57 1.96
N TRP A 32 -14.68 0.43 2.36
CA TRP A 32 -13.33 0.23 2.88
C TRP A 32 -13.26 -0.75 4.06
N ARG A 33 -14.31 -0.81 4.89
CA ARG A 33 -14.42 -1.67 6.07
C ARG A 33 -14.47 -3.17 5.74
N PHE A 34 -14.78 -3.53 4.49
CA PHE A 34 -14.80 -4.90 4.01
C PHE A 34 -13.42 -5.40 3.57
N ALA A 35 -12.41 -4.54 3.61
CA ALA A 35 -11.03 -4.85 3.26
C ALA A 35 -10.14 -4.81 4.49
N THR A 36 -9.42 -5.91 4.72
CA THR A 36 -8.39 -6.02 5.76
C THR A 36 -7.06 -6.32 5.11
N LEU A 37 -6.04 -5.54 5.49
CA LEU A 37 -4.67 -5.76 5.03
C LEU A 37 -3.89 -6.52 6.10
N GLU A 38 -3.55 -7.78 5.82
CA GLU A 38 -2.86 -8.69 6.72
C GLU A 38 -1.36 -8.69 6.42
N GLY A 39 -0.52 -8.58 7.46
CA GLY A 39 0.94 -8.67 7.32
C GLY A 39 1.57 -7.49 6.56
N TYR A 40 0.96 -6.31 6.60
CA TYR A 40 1.55 -5.13 5.98
C TYR A 40 2.70 -4.56 6.80
N GLU A 41 3.90 -4.71 6.27
CA GLU A 41 5.11 -4.07 6.77
C GLU A 41 5.65 -3.12 5.70
N CYS A 42 5.96 -1.89 6.11
CA CYS A 42 6.48 -0.88 5.19
C CYS A 42 7.62 -0.08 5.81
N HIS A 43 8.55 0.30 4.96
CA HIS A 43 9.59 1.27 5.30
C HIS A 43 8.99 2.66 5.57
N PRO A 44 9.70 3.56 6.27
CA PRO A 44 9.25 4.93 6.51
C PRO A 44 8.87 5.65 5.21
N SER A 45 7.76 6.41 5.26
CA SER A 45 7.24 7.15 4.10
C SER A 45 8.26 8.13 3.55
N ILE A 46 8.43 8.16 2.21
CA ILE A 46 9.25 9.17 1.52
C ILE A 46 8.30 10.18 0.87
N LYS A 47 8.45 11.46 1.21
CA LYS A 47 7.62 12.53 0.62
C LYS A 47 8.07 12.82 -0.81
N GLY A 48 7.14 12.70 -1.76
CA GLY A 48 7.28 13.13 -3.15
C GLY A 48 6.35 14.32 -3.44
N GLU A 49 6.73 15.15 -4.40
CA GLU A 49 5.92 16.30 -4.83
C GLU A 49 5.16 15.95 -6.11
N VAL A 50 3.84 16.14 -6.11
CA VAL A 50 3.03 15.90 -7.31
C VAL A 50 3.28 17.03 -8.31
N ALA A 51 3.63 16.68 -9.55
CA ALA A 51 3.68 17.65 -10.63
C ALA A 51 2.24 18.10 -10.97
N VAL A 52 2.02 19.41 -10.97
CA VAL A 52 0.74 20.05 -11.30
C VAL A 52 0.47 19.96 -12.80
#